data_AF-A0ABD5DGZ2-F1
#
_entry.id   AF-A0ABD5DGZ2-F1
#
_cell.length_a   1.000
_cell.length_b   1.000
_cell.length_c   1.000
_cell.angle_alpha   90.00
_cell.angle_beta   90.00
_cell.angle_gamma   90.00
#
_symmetry.space_group_name_H-M   'P 1'
#
loop_
_entity.id
_entity.type
_entity.pdbx_description
1 polymer ?
#
loop_
_entity_poly.entity_id
_entity_poly.type
_entity_poly.pdbx_seq_one_letter_code
_entity_poly.pdbx_strand_id
1 'polypeptide(L)' 'RSIEPGDIPTPLMGEYYRQRASSGLIITEATQISAQAKGYAGAPGLHSPEQIAAWQKITAGVHAENGHIAVQLWHT' A
#
# COMPACT_ATOMS: atom_id res chain seq x y z
N ARG A 1 -0.95 -4.35 -7.97
CA ARG A 1 -1.18 -3.14 -8.80
C ARG A 1 -2.42 -2.45 -8.27
N SER A 2 -2.41 -1.12 -8.24
CA SER A 2 -3.53 -0.28 -7.81
C SER A 2 -4.66 -0.26 -8.86
N ILE A 3 -5.86 0.15 -8.43
CA ILE A 3 -6.98 0.50 -9.31
C ILE A 3 -6.68 1.84 -9.99
N GLU A 4 -6.98 1.91 -11.29
CA GLU A 4 -6.99 3.14 -12.06
C GLU A 4 -8.41 3.41 -12.60
N PRO A 5 -8.91 4.66 -12.55
CA PRO A 5 -8.26 5.85 -11.99
C PRO A 5 -8.17 5.82 -10.45
N GLY A 6 -7.25 6.61 -9.89
CA GLY A 6 -7.18 6.90 -8.44
C GLY A 6 -6.00 6.28 -7.69
N ASP A 7 -5.24 5.37 -8.30
CA ASP A 7 -4.04 4.76 -7.72
C ASP A 7 -4.31 4.11 -6.35
N ILE A 8 -5.48 3.50 -6.22
CA ILE A 8 -6.01 2.94 -4.97
C ILE A 8 -5.50 1.50 -4.77
N PRO A 9 -4.89 1.16 -3.62
CA PRO A 9 -4.53 -0.22 -3.31
C PRO A 9 -5.72 -1.19 -3.38
N THR A 10 -5.45 -2.45 -3.72
CA THR A 10 -6.50 -3.45 -3.96
C THR A 10 -6.58 -4.50 -2.85
N PRO A 11 -7.73 -5.21 -2.71
CA PRO A 11 -7.83 -6.35 -1.81
C PRO A 11 -6.76 -7.43 -2.08
N LEU A 12 -6.40 -7.65 -3.35
CA LEU A 12 -5.34 -8.60 -3.73
C LEU A 12 -3.96 -8.19 -3.20
N MET A 13 -3.64 -6.88 -3.15
CA MET A 13 -2.43 -6.39 -2.48
C MET A 13 -2.48 -6.68 -0.97
N GLY A 14 -3.66 -6.58 -0.35
CA GLY A 14 -3.86 -6.97 1.05
C GLY A 14 -3.57 -8.44 1.31
N GLU A 15 -4.08 -9.34 0.47
CA GLU A 15 -3.76 -10.78 0.55
C GLU A 15 -2.25 -11.03 0.36
N TYR A 16 -1.64 -10.37 -0.63
CA TYR A 16 -0.20 -10.46 -0.88
C TYR A 16 0.64 -10.09 0.34
N TYR A 17 0.29 -9.03 1.07
CA TYR A 17 0.99 -8.62 2.28
C TYR A 17 0.69 -9.52 3.48
N ARG A 18 -0.56 -9.94 3.66
CA ARG A 18 -0.95 -10.85 4.75
C ARG A 18 -0.18 -12.17 4.69
N GLN A 19 -0.01 -12.74 3.49
CA GLN A 19 0.80 -13.95 3.27
C GLN A 19 2.27 -13.81 3.74
N ARG A 20 2.77 -12.58 3.92
CA ARG A 20 4.16 -12.26 4.28
C ARG A 20 4.32 -11.72 5.71
N ALA A 21 3.23 -11.70 6.49
CA ALA A 21 3.19 -11.09 7.83
C ALA A 21 4.17 -11.71 8.84
N SER A 22 4.69 -12.92 8.58
CA SER A 22 5.74 -13.55 9.40
C SER A 22 7.11 -12.88 9.29
N SER A 23 7.29 -11.93 8.36
CA SER A 23 8.53 -11.15 8.24
C SER A 23 8.68 -10.22 9.45
N GLY A 24 9.89 -10.03 9.96
CA GLY A 24 10.12 -9.13 11.10
C GLY A 24 9.62 -7.70 10.85
N LEU A 25 9.83 -7.18 9.64
CA LEU A 25 9.23 -5.93 9.14
C LEU A 25 9.01 -6.04 7.63
N ILE A 26 7.79 -5.74 7.18
CA ILE A 26 7.48 -5.52 5.77
C ILE A 26 7.72 -4.05 5.43
N ILE A 27 8.41 -3.79 4.31
CA ILE A 27 8.43 -2.47 3.68
C ILE A 27 7.55 -2.57 2.42
N THR A 28 6.59 -1.66 2.26
CA THR A 28 5.66 -1.69 1.11
C THR A 28 6.40 -1.49 -0.22
N GLU A 29 5.70 -1.71 -1.33
CA GLU A 29 6.10 -1.10 -2.59
C GLU A 29 6.11 0.44 -2.48
N ALA A 30 6.88 1.09 -3.35
CA ALA A 30 7.01 2.54 -3.35
C ALA A 30 5.64 3.20 -3.57
N THR A 31 5.28 4.12 -2.67
CA THR A 31 3.94 4.70 -2.56
C THR A 31 3.99 6.22 -2.70
N GLN A 32 3.22 6.76 -3.65
CA GLN A 32 3.28 8.17 -4.06
C GLN A 32 2.77 9.10 -2.96
N ILE A 33 3.51 10.17 -2.66
CA ILE A 33 3.10 11.20 -1.70
C ILE A 33 2.14 12.24 -2.28
N SER A 34 2.00 12.29 -3.60
CA SER A 34 1.14 13.23 -4.32
C SER A 34 0.84 12.70 -5.72
N ALA A 35 -0.16 13.28 -6.40
CA ALA A 35 -0.40 12.98 -7.81
C ALA A 35 0.79 13.36 -8.71
N GLN A 36 1.55 14.40 -8.35
CA GLN A 36 2.76 14.81 -9.07
C GLN A 36 3.90 13.80 -8.92
N ALA A 37 3.95 13.08 -7.80
CA ALA A 37 4.95 12.04 -7.53
C ALA A 37 4.75 10.76 -8.37
N LYS A 38 3.68 10.67 -9.18
CA LYS A 38 3.41 9.50 -10.01
C LYS A 38 4.37 9.42 -11.19
N GLY A 39 5.33 8.49 -11.12
CA GLY A 39 6.20 8.11 -12.24
C GLY A 39 5.85 6.79 -12.93
N TYR A 40 5.01 5.94 -12.33
CA TYR A 40 4.73 4.59 -12.81
C TYR A 40 3.24 4.23 -12.73
N ALA A 41 2.69 3.68 -13.82
CA ALA A 41 1.31 3.20 -13.88
C ALA A 41 1.07 2.00 -12.93
N GLY A 42 -0.09 2.00 -12.27
CA GLY A 42 -0.49 0.98 -11.31
C GLY A 42 0.35 0.89 -10.02
N ALA A 43 1.17 1.91 -9.72
CA ALA A 43 1.78 2.11 -8.40
C ALA A 43 0.78 2.81 -7.47
N PRO A 44 0.70 2.45 -6.17
CA PRO A 44 -0.26 3.04 -5.26
C PRO A 44 0.14 4.44 -4.78
N GLY A 45 -0.86 5.23 -4.40
CA GLY A 45 -0.67 6.51 -3.70
C GLY A 45 -1.03 6.43 -2.21
N LEU A 46 -0.67 7.48 -1.46
CA LEU A 46 -1.10 7.72 -0.08
C LEU A 46 -1.30 9.23 0.17
N HIS A 47 -2.18 9.83 -0.62
CA HIS A 47 -2.52 11.26 -0.56
C HIS A 47 -4.02 11.54 -0.72
N SER A 48 -4.84 10.53 -1.04
CA SER A 48 -6.30 10.66 -1.13
C SER A 48 -7.02 9.88 0.00
N PRO A 49 -8.25 10.27 0.36
CA PRO A 49 -9.06 9.53 1.34
C PRO A 49 -9.29 8.05 0.96
N GLU A 50 -9.52 7.77 -0.32
CA GLU A 50 -9.77 6.41 -0.83
C GLU A 50 -8.51 5.54 -0.72
N GLN A 51 -7.34 6.11 -1.01
CA GLN A 51 -6.05 5.45 -0.86
C GLN A 51 -5.78 5.12 0.61
N ILE A 52 -6.02 6.07 1.53
CA ILE A 52 -5.87 5.87 2.98
C ILE A 52 -6.79 4.74 3.45
N ALA A 53 -8.07 4.77 3.07
CA ALA A 53 -9.05 3.75 3.45
C ALA A 53 -8.68 2.35 2.93
N ALA A 54 -8.09 2.26 1.73
CA ALA A 54 -7.60 1.00 1.19
C ALA A 54 -6.35 0.49 1.92
N TRP A 55 -5.37 1.36 2.19
CA TRP A 55 -4.17 1.01 2.95
C TRP A 55 -4.48 0.57 4.39
N GLN A 56 -5.46 1.20 5.05
CA GLN A 56 -5.90 0.78 6.39
C GLN A 56 -6.37 -0.69 6.43
N LYS A 57 -7.05 -1.17 5.38
CA LYS A 57 -7.47 -2.58 5.28
C LYS A 57 -6.26 -3.51 5.12
N ILE A 58 -5.27 -3.09 4.35
CA ILE A 58 -4.02 -3.84 4.14
C ILE A 58 -3.24 -3.95 5.45
N THR A 59 -2.99 -2.82 6.12
CA THR A 59 -2.23 -2.82 7.38
C THR A 59 -2.97 -3.56 8.48
N ALA A 60 -4.30 -3.44 8.56
CA ALA A 60 -5.12 -4.25 9.47
C ALA A 60 -4.97 -5.76 9.21
N GLY A 61 -4.94 -6.19 7.95
CA GLY A 61 -4.72 -7.60 7.59
C GLY A 61 -3.35 -8.12 8.00
N VAL A 62 -2.29 -7.31 7.90
CA VAL A 62 -0.94 -7.67 8.39
C VAL A 62 -0.91 -7.72 9.92
N HIS A 63 -1.49 -6.73 10.60
CA HIS A 63 -1.51 -6.68 12.06
C HIS A 63 -2.35 -7.80 12.68
N ALA A 64 -3.40 -8.27 12.00
CA ALA A 64 -4.19 -9.41 12.45
C ALA A 64 -3.39 -10.73 12.50
N GLU A 65 -2.32 -10.84 11.70
CA GLU A 65 -1.36 -11.95 11.71
C GLU A 65 -0.14 -11.65 12.61
N ASN A 66 -0.23 -10.64 13.48
CA ASN A 66 0.84 -10.17 14.37
C ASN A 66 2.11 -9.70 13.63
N GLY A 67 1.98 -9.28 12.37
CA GLY A 67 3.08 -8.75 11.57
C GLY A 67 3.29 -7.24 11.75
N HIS A 68 4.40 -6.72 11.21
CA HIS A 68 4.72 -5.30 11.20
C HIS A 68 4.95 -4.80 9.77
N ILE A 69 4.48 -3.59 9.45
CA ILE A 69 4.59 -3.01 8.11
C ILE A 69 4.87 -1.51 8.16
N ALA A 70 5.78 -1.04 7.30
CA ALA A 70 6.10 0.36 7.09
C ALA A 70 5.92 0.74 5.62
N VAL A 71 5.40 1.94 5.35
CA VAL A 71 5.22 2.44 3.99
C VAL A 71 6.51 3.09 3.47
N GLN A 72 6.92 2.73 2.26
CA GLN A 72 7.99 3.41 1.53
C GLN A 72 7.41 4.62 0.78
N LEU A 73 7.47 5.81 1.39
CA LEU A 73 7.03 7.05 0.74
C LEU A 73 7.98 7.43 -0.41
N TRP A 74 7.39 7.86 -1.53
CA TRP A 74 8.12 8.06 -2.78
C TRP A 74 7.70 9.33 -3.52
N HIS A 75 8.70 10.04 -4.04
CA HIS A 75 8.59 11.04 -5.10
C HIS A 75 9.63 10.72 -6.17
N THR A 76 9.21 10.62 -7.43
CA THR A 76 10.08 10.40 -8.59
C THR A 76 10.65 11.67 -9.16
#